data_AF-A0A1V0M4E1-F1
#
_entry.id   AF-A0A1V0M4E1-F1
#
_cell.length_a   1.000
_cell.length_b   1.000
_cell.length_c   1.000
_cell.angle_alpha   90.00
_cell.angle_beta   90.00
_cell.angle_gamma   90.00
#
_symmetry.space_group_name_H-M   'P 1'
#
loop_
_entity.id
_entity.type
_entity.pdbx_description
1 polymer ?
#
loop_
_entity_poly.entity_id
_entity_poly.type
_entity_poly.pdbx_seq_one_letter_code
_entity_poly.pdbx_strand_id
1 'polypeptide(L)'
;MAKIPQSSNVPGWDNKISLQLSKNELTDFCELLFGLKKSAEFNYHGPNKNKGLTGHNNDAKGVMLVISEAGNTMQHLLSHHQRIELGVFIIRRQAMVWKMSVSDVLAILRQSVVISRTVRNPGK
;
A
#
# COMPACT_ATOMS: atom_id res chain seq x y z
N MET A 1 2.08 27.77 14.62
CA MET A 1 2.49 26.39 14.27
C MET A 1 2.20 25.49 15.46
N ALA A 2 1.33 24.50 15.32
CA ALA A 2 1.09 23.53 16.38
C ALA A 2 2.37 22.72 16.61
N LYS A 3 2.86 22.67 17.86
CA LYS A 3 4.02 21.85 18.23
C LYS A 3 3.64 20.38 18.00
N ILE A 4 4.34 19.72 17.09
CA ILE A 4 4.32 18.26 17.00
C ILE A 4 4.97 17.77 18.29
N PRO A 5 4.26 17.03 19.16
CA PRO A 5 4.87 16.49 20.37
C PRO A 5 6.09 15.66 19.95
N GLN A 6 7.25 15.94 20.54
CA GLN A 6 8.35 15.00 20.51
C GLN A 6 7.89 13.75 21.26
N SER A 7 7.37 12.78 20.51
CA SER A 7 7.07 11.46 21.05
C SER A 7 8.37 10.92 21.64
N SER A 8 8.30 10.33 22.83
CA SER A 8 9.32 9.39 23.26
C SER A 8 9.64 8.45 22.09
N ASN A 9 10.91 8.15 21.85
CA ASN A 9 11.36 7.27 20.75
C ASN A 9 10.84 5.80 20.88
N VAL A 10 9.85 5.55 21.73
CA VAL A 10 9.28 4.24 22.02
C VAL A 10 7.90 4.16 21.37
N PRO A 11 7.69 3.24 20.40
CA PRO A 11 6.37 3.02 19.82
C PRO A 11 5.36 2.55 20.89
N GLY A 12 4.18 3.17 20.92
CA GLY A 12 3.08 2.78 21.81
C GLY A 12 2.36 1.52 21.31
N TRP A 13 3.02 0.36 21.43
CA TRP A 13 2.54 -0.93 20.89
C TRP A 13 1.17 -1.37 21.40
N ASP A 14 0.77 -0.91 22.59
CA ASP A 14 -0.54 -1.19 23.17
C ASP A 14 -1.70 -0.62 22.34
N ASN A 15 -1.42 0.42 21.54
CA ASN A 15 -2.39 1.09 20.67
C ASN A 15 -2.21 0.74 19.18
N LYS A 16 -1.55 -0.38 18.87
CA LYS A 16 -1.31 -0.77 17.47
C LYS A 16 -2.62 -1.08 16.76
N ILE A 17 -2.76 -0.60 15.52
CA ILE A 17 -3.80 -1.05 14.60
C ILE A 17 -3.19 -2.15 13.74
N SER A 18 -3.85 -3.31 13.71
CA SER A 18 -3.49 -4.44 12.84
C SER A 18 -4.51 -4.59 11.73
N LEU A 19 -4.01 -4.69 10.50
CA LEU A 19 -4.82 -4.88 9.30
C LEU A 19 -4.22 -6.00 8.45
N GLN A 20 -5.07 -6.90 7.97
CA GLN A 20 -4.67 -8.01 7.12
C GLN A 20 -5.18 -7.76 5.71
N LEU A 21 -4.25 -7.60 4.77
CA LEU A 21 -4.56 -7.48 3.35
C LEU A 21 -4.80 -8.87 2.74
N SER A 22 -5.83 -8.98 1.91
CA SER A 22 -6.08 -10.12 1.07
C SER A 22 -5.00 -10.24 -0.04
N LYS A 23 -5.00 -11.38 -0.74
CA LYS A 23 -4.10 -11.59 -1.88
C LYS A 23 -4.27 -10.52 -2.97
N ASN A 24 -5.51 -10.12 -3.25
CA ASN A 24 -5.80 -9.11 -4.29
C ASN A 24 -5.34 -7.73 -3.84
N GLU A 25 -5.61 -7.37 -2.58
CA GLU A 25 -5.17 -6.08 -2.03
C GLU A 25 -3.65 -5.99 -1.92
N LEU A 26 -2.95 -7.10 -1.62
CA LEU A 26 -1.49 -7.14 -1.69
C LEU A 26 -0.97 -6.89 -3.11
N THR A 27 -1.69 -7.32 -4.13
CA THR A 27 -1.36 -7.06 -5.55
C THR A 27 -1.49 -5.57 -5.84
N ASP A 28 -2.64 -4.98 -5.48
CA ASP A 28 -2.89 -3.54 -5.65
C ASP A 28 -1.93 -2.66 -4.83
N PHE A 29 -1.58 -3.10 -3.63
CA PHE A 29 -0.62 -2.42 -2.78
C PHE A 29 0.79 -2.50 -3.39
N CYS A 30 1.15 -3.64 -3.98
CA CYS A 30 2.40 -3.79 -4.72
C CYS A 30 2.49 -2.80 -5.90
N GLU A 31 1.40 -2.66 -6.67
CA GLU A 31 1.32 -1.66 -7.75
C GLU A 31 1.52 -0.22 -7.25
N LEU A 32 0.98 0.11 -6.06
CA LEU A 32 1.19 1.41 -5.43
C LEU A 32 2.66 1.62 -5.02
N LEU A 33 3.29 0.64 -4.39
CA LEU A 33 4.68 0.75 -3.90
C LEU A 33 5.69 0.91 -5.05
N PHE A 34 5.45 0.24 -6.18
CA PHE A 34 6.24 0.44 -7.41
C PHE A 34 5.84 1.69 -8.20
N GLY A 35 4.85 2.43 -7.71
CA GLY A 35 4.39 3.68 -8.29
C GLY A 35 3.63 3.54 -9.61
N LEU A 36 3.08 2.37 -9.88
CA LEU A 36 2.19 2.13 -11.03
C LEU A 36 0.82 2.79 -10.80
N LYS A 37 0.39 2.87 -9.53
CA LYS A 37 -0.80 3.59 -9.06
C LYS A 37 -0.43 4.86 -8.27
N LYS A 38 -1.35 5.84 -8.29
CA LYS A 38 -1.24 7.07 -7.49
C LYS A 38 -1.84 6.92 -6.10
N SER A 39 -2.91 6.13 -5.96
CA SER A 39 -3.53 5.80 -4.69
C SER A 39 -4.13 4.39 -4.70
N ALA A 40 -4.33 3.84 -3.50
CA ALA A 40 -5.08 2.62 -3.26
C ALA A 40 -5.81 2.71 -1.91
N GLU A 41 -6.99 2.12 -1.82
CA GLU A 41 -7.83 2.09 -0.62
C GLU A 41 -8.25 0.66 -0.33
N PHE A 42 -8.04 0.22 0.91
CA PHE A 42 -8.37 -1.11 1.42
C PHE A 42 -9.25 -0.90 2.65
N ASN A 43 -10.55 -1.13 2.52
CA ASN A 43 -11.55 -0.77 3.52
C ASN A 43 -12.28 -2.01 4.05
N TYR A 44 -13.01 -1.83 5.15
CA TYR A 44 -13.86 -2.85 5.74
C TYR A 44 -13.12 -4.07 6.30
N HIS A 45 -11.92 -3.86 6.84
CA HIS A 45 -11.16 -4.92 7.52
C HIS A 45 -11.59 -5.09 8.99
N GLY A 46 -11.29 -6.27 9.54
CA GLY A 46 -11.57 -6.64 10.92
C GLY A 46 -13.02 -7.08 11.18
N PRO A 47 -13.32 -7.63 12.36
CA PRO A 47 -14.65 -8.16 12.68
C PRO A 47 -15.79 -7.12 12.56
N ASN A 48 -15.48 -5.87 12.90
CA ASN A 48 -16.42 -4.76 12.91
C ASN A 48 -16.44 -3.97 11.58
N LYS A 49 -15.67 -4.40 10.57
CA LYS A 49 -15.54 -3.73 9.26
C LYS A 49 -15.23 -2.23 9.36
N ASN A 50 -14.48 -1.84 10.38
CA ASN A 50 -14.22 -0.44 10.74
C ASN A 50 -12.73 -0.09 10.65
N LYS A 51 -11.93 -0.93 10.00
CA LYS A 51 -10.51 -0.70 9.74
C LYS A 51 -10.26 -0.47 8.26
N GLY A 52 -9.28 0.39 7.97
CA GLY A 52 -8.86 0.65 6.60
C GLY A 52 -7.39 1.04 6.48
N LEU A 53 -6.88 0.92 5.24
CA LEU A 53 -5.58 1.41 4.82
C LEU A 53 -5.76 2.18 3.51
N THR A 54 -5.37 3.45 3.53
CA THR A 54 -5.24 4.26 2.32
C THR A 54 -3.77 4.52 2.06
N GLY A 55 -3.32 4.28 0.83
CA GLY A 55 -1.97 4.57 0.40
C GLY A 55 -1.96 5.65 -0.69
N HIS A 56 -1.03 6.60 -0.57
CA HIS A 56 -0.82 7.66 -1.56
C HIS A 56 0.64 7.67 -2.00
N ASN A 57 0.87 7.50 -3.29
CA ASN A 57 2.20 7.59 -3.89
C ASN A 57 2.57 9.06 -4.13
N ASN A 58 3.58 9.52 -3.40
CA ASN A 58 4.11 10.89 -3.44
C ASN A 58 5.37 10.99 -4.31
N ASP A 59 5.45 10.15 -5.36
CA ASP A 59 6.54 10.08 -6.31
C ASP A 59 7.90 9.90 -5.60
N ALA A 60 8.87 10.79 -5.86
CA ALA A 60 10.20 10.73 -5.25
C ALA A 60 10.18 10.84 -3.71
N LYS A 61 9.10 11.39 -3.12
CA LYS A 61 8.96 11.55 -1.67
C LYS A 61 8.51 10.27 -0.95
N GLY A 62 8.20 9.20 -1.70
CA GLY A 62 7.83 7.91 -1.12
C GLY A 62 6.33 7.61 -1.18
N VAL A 63 5.80 6.89 -0.19
CA VAL A 63 4.38 6.52 -0.10
C VAL A 63 3.85 6.86 1.30
N MET A 64 2.81 7.68 1.37
CA MET A 64 2.08 7.92 2.61
C MET A 64 1.07 6.80 2.83
N LEU A 65 1.11 6.20 4.02
CA LEU A 65 0.12 5.23 4.50
C LEU A 65 -0.75 5.91 5.56
N VAL A 66 -2.05 5.77 5.43
CA VAL A 66 -3.04 6.20 6.42
C VAL A 66 -3.80 4.97 6.86
N ILE A 67 -3.61 4.54 8.10
CA ILE A 67 -4.28 3.39 8.69
C ILE A 67 -5.36 3.92 9.62
N SER A 68 -6.58 3.40 9.50
CA SER A 68 -7.71 3.81 10.32
C SER A 68 -8.34 2.64 11.07
N GLU A 69 -8.87 2.91 12.27
CA GLU A 69 -9.73 2.02 13.05
C GLU A 69 -10.71 2.84 13.89
N ALA A 70 -12.02 2.66 13.67
CA ALA A 70 -13.08 3.27 14.47
C ALA A 70 -12.95 4.80 14.66
N GLY A 71 -12.51 5.52 13.63
CA GLY A 71 -12.31 6.97 13.66
C GLY A 71 -10.92 7.41 14.12
N ASN A 72 -10.09 6.51 14.66
CA ASN A 72 -8.68 6.78 14.92
C ASN A 72 -7.86 6.60 13.64
N THR A 73 -6.92 7.50 13.38
CA THR A 73 -6.04 7.44 12.20
C THR A 73 -4.57 7.55 12.58
N MET A 74 -3.74 6.68 12.01
CA MET A 74 -2.28 6.76 12.06
C MET A 74 -1.73 7.01 10.67
N GLN A 75 -0.72 7.89 10.58
CA GLN A 75 -0.06 8.20 9.33
C GLN A 75 1.41 7.79 9.39
N HIS A 76 1.90 7.17 8.32
CA HIS A 76 3.29 6.79 8.20
C HIS A 76 3.79 7.03 6.77
N LEU A 77 4.86 7.80 6.63
CA LEU A 77 5.53 8.01 5.35
C LEU A 77 6.63 6.97 5.17
N LEU A 78 6.44 6.05 4.23
CA LEU A 78 7.52 5.21 3.73
C LEU A 78 8.40 6.05 2.81
N SER A 79 9.69 6.15 3.10
CA SER A 79 10.69 6.70 2.19
C SER A 79 10.77 5.90 0.88
N HIS A 80 11.47 6.45 -0.12
CA HIS A 80 11.72 5.74 -1.38
C HIS A 80 12.36 4.36 -1.16
N HIS A 81 13.37 4.26 -0.31
CA HIS A 81 14.04 2.99 -0.04
C HIS A 81 13.12 1.99 0.67
N GLN A 82 12.41 2.43 1.71
CA GLN A 82 11.50 1.57 2.48
C GLN A 82 10.35 1.02 1.63
N ARG A 83 9.77 1.86 0.75
CA ARG A 83 8.69 1.38 -0.12
C ARG A 83 9.19 0.35 -1.14
N ILE A 84 10.42 0.51 -1.65
CA ILE A 84 11.02 -0.43 -2.60
C ILE A 84 11.31 -1.75 -1.90
N GLU A 85 11.90 -1.72 -0.70
CA GLU A 85 12.16 -2.92 0.10
C GLU A 85 10.87 -3.71 0.38
N LEU A 86 9.82 -3.03 0.85
CA LEU A 86 8.51 -3.63 1.07
C LEU A 86 7.89 -4.18 -0.23
N GLY A 87 8.01 -3.44 -1.33
CA GLY A 87 7.52 -3.85 -2.65
C GLY A 87 8.23 -5.11 -3.16
N VAL A 88 9.56 -5.19 -3.01
CA VAL A 88 10.37 -6.37 -3.38
C VAL A 88 9.95 -7.59 -2.57
N PHE A 89 9.70 -7.42 -1.27
CA PHE A 89 9.21 -8.52 -0.44
C PHE A 89 7.87 -9.07 -0.95
N ILE A 90 6.91 -8.17 -1.21
CA ILE A 90 5.56 -8.55 -1.67
C ILE A 90 5.63 -9.22 -3.05
N ILE A 91 6.32 -8.64 -4.03
CA ILE A 91 6.38 -9.18 -5.39
C ILE A 91 7.10 -10.54 -5.43
N ARG A 92 8.13 -10.74 -4.60
CA ARG A 92 8.80 -12.04 -4.48
C ARG A 92 7.85 -13.11 -3.95
N ARG A 93 7.06 -12.77 -2.92
CA ARG A 93 6.05 -13.69 -2.37
C ARG A 93 4.97 -14.01 -3.41
N GLN A 94 4.55 -13.02 -4.19
CA GLN A 94 3.59 -13.20 -5.27
C GLN A 94 4.14 -14.10 -6.38
N ALA A 95 5.37 -13.88 -6.83
CA ALA A 95 6.06 -14.70 -7.82
C ALA A 95 6.13 -16.18 -7.40
N MET A 96 6.45 -16.44 -6.13
CA MET A 96 6.44 -17.81 -5.57
C MET A 96 5.06 -18.46 -5.63
N VAL A 97 4.01 -17.74 -5.24
CA VAL A 97 2.63 -18.26 -5.26
C VAL A 97 2.14 -18.49 -6.70
N TRP A 98 2.54 -17.63 -7.63
CA TRP A 98 2.16 -17.70 -9.04
C TRP A 98 3.06 -18.63 -9.86
N LYS A 99 4.13 -19.17 -9.26
CA LYS A 99 5.11 -20.07 -9.89
C LYS A 99 5.72 -19.47 -11.18
N MET A 100 6.10 -18.21 -11.13
CA MET A 100 6.71 -17.48 -12.25
C MET A 100 7.84 -16.57 -11.77
N SER A 101 8.59 -15.99 -12.70
CA SER A 101 9.67 -15.07 -12.34
C SER A 101 9.10 -13.74 -11.80
N VAL A 102 9.89 -13.03 -10.99
CA VAL A 102 9.52 -11.67 -10.52
C VAL A 102 9.33 -10.72 -11.72
N SER A 103 10.12 -10.91 -12.78
CA SER A 103 10.01 -10.12 -14.01
C SER A 103 8.64 -10.29 -14.68
N ASP A 104 8.12 -11.52 -14.74
CA ASP A 104 6.80 -11.81 -15.31
C ASP A 104 5.69 -11.19 -14.47
N VAL A 105 5.77 -11.30 -13.14
CA VAL A 105 4.82 -10.63 -12.24
C VAL A 105 4.83 -9.13 -12.50
N LEU A 106 6.00 -8.50 -12.56
CA LEU A 106 6.11 -7.05 -12.81
C LEU A 106 5.59 -6.65 -14.20
N ALA A 107 5.75 -7.50 -15.22
CA ALA A 107 5.17 -7.28 -16.53
C ALA A 107 3.64 -7.33 -16.49
N ILE A 108 3.07 -8.32 -15.80
CA ILE A 108 1.62 -8.46 -15.59
C ILE A 108 1.05 -7.26 -14.82
N LEU A 109 1.70 -6.84 -13.72
CA LEU A 109 1.26 -5.67 -12.94
C LEU A 109 1.26 -4.39 -13.79
N ARG A 110 2.30 -4.19 -14.61
CA ARG A 110 2.36 -3.05 -15.54
C ARG A 110 1.21 -3.09 -16.56
N GLN A 111 0.91 -4.26 -17.12
CA GLN A 111 -0.20 -4.44 -18.06
C GLN A 111 -1.57 -4.25 -17.40
N SER A 112 -1.77 -4.77 -16.18
CA SER A 112 -2.98 -4.58 -15.34
C SER A 112 -3.35 -3.10 -15.23
N VAL A 113 -2.37 -2.26 -14.92
CA VAL A 113 -2.58 -0.82 -14.76
C VAL A 113 -2.90 -0.14 -16.10
N VAL A 114 -2.28 -0.56 -17.20
CA VAL A 114 -2.62 -0.05 -18.54
C VAL A 114 -4.07 -0.39 -18.89
N ILE A 115 -4.47 -1.65 -18.73
CA ILE A 115 -5.85 -2.10 -18.97
C ILE A 115 -6.83 -1.28 -18.12
N SER A 116 -6.54 -1.12 -16.82
CA SER A 116 -7.37 -0.34 -15.90
C SER A 116 -7.52 1.13 -16.32
N ARG A 117 -6.48 1.73 -16.91
CA ARG A 117 -6.54 3.10 -17.44
C ARG A 117 -7.39 3.16 -18.72
N THR A 118 -7.25 2.18 -19.62
CA THR A 118 -8.06 2.09 -20.83
C THR A 118 -9.54 1.85 -20.53
N VAL A 119 -9.86 1.09 -19.47
CA VAL A 119 -11.24 0.91 -19.02
C VAL A 119 -11.82 2.21 -18.44
N ARG A 120 -11.01 3.00 -17.72
CA ARG A 120 -11.44 4.30 -17.16
C ARG A 120 -11.56 5.39 -18.23
N ASN A 121 -10.72 5.32 -19.26
CA ASN A 121 -10.74 6.21 -20.42
C ASN A 121 -10.86 5.36 -21.71
N PRO A 122 -12.06 4.83 -22.00
CA PRO A 122 -12.28 4.01 -23.19
C PRO A 122 -12.27 4.91 -24.42
N GLY A 123 -11.07 5.10 -24.95
CA GLY A 123 -10.78 6.12 -25.95
C GLY A 123 -10.16 7.36 -25.31
N LYS A 124 -9.52 8.19 -26.13
CA LYS A 124 -9.78 9.61 -25.94
C LYS A 124 -11.26 9.86 -26.24
#